data_AF-A0A921BNE1-F1
#
_entry.id   AF-A0A921BNE1-F1
#
_cell.length_a   1.000
_cell.length_b   1.000
_cell.length_c   1.000
_cell.angle_alpha   90.00
_cell.angle_beta   90.00
_cell.angle_gamma   90.00
#
_symmetry.space_group_name_H-M   'P 1'
#
loop_
_entity.id
_entity.type
_entity.pdbx_description
1 polymer ?
#
loop_
_entity_poly.entity_id
_entity_poly.type
_entity_poly.pdbx_seq_one_letter_code
_entity_poly.pdbx_strand_id
1 'polypeptide(L)' 'MVADASVPALFAAVDVVVQAEHGPNGLAWLVTWDEAVAEAVEAEVAREWWPRLPAGRTSRPPG' A
#
# COMPACT_ATOMS: atom_id res chain seq x y z
N MET A 1 -7.09 -5.78 -3.15
CA MET A 1 -6.65 -7.07 -3.73
C MET A 1 -6.48 -8.12 -2.64
N VAL A 2 -6.39 -9.40 -3.02
CA VAL A 2 -6.04 -10.51 -2.12
C VAL A 2 -4.66 -11.02 -2.53
N ALA A 3 -3.72 -11.19 -1.59
CA ALA A 3 -2.38 -11.67 -1.89
C ALA A 3 -1.81 -12.55 -0.77
N ASP A 4 -0.95 -13.48 -1.15
CA ASP A 4 -0.13 -14.31 -0.27
C ASP A 4 1.36 -14.18 -0.66
N ALA A 5 2.22 -14.98 -0.03
CA ALA A 5 3.66 -14.94 -0.23
C ALA A 5 4.13 -15.29 -1.65
N SER A 6 3.25 -15.74 -2.55
CA SER A 6 3.59 -15.96 -3.96
C SER A 6 3.62 -14.67 -4.79
N VAL A 7 3.05 -13.58 -4.28
CA VAL A 7 2.98 -12.28 -4.96
C VAL A 7 4.15 -11.39 -4.51
N PRO A 8 4.96 -10.84 -5.42
CA PRO A 8 5.95 -9.84 -5.06
C PRO A 8 5.31 -8.61 -4.41
N ALA A 9 5.84 -8.19 -3.25
CA ALA A 9 5.28 -7.09 -2.45
C ALA A 9 5.16 -5.77 -3.23
N LEU A 10 6.08 -5.51 -4.17
CA LEU A 10 6.01 -4.32 -5.02
C LEU A 10 4.77 -4.33 -5.93
N PHE A 11 4.41 -5.47 -6.51
CA PHE A 11 3.24 -5.56 -7.40
C PHE A 11 1.95 -5.38 -6.60
N ALA A 12 1.91 -5.99 -5.43
CA ALA A 12 0.88 -5.81 -4.44
C ALA A 12 0.67 -4.34 -4.04
N ALA A 13 1.76 -3.61 -3.79
CA ALA A 13 1.73 -2.19 -3.46
C ALA A 13 1.23 -1.34 -4.62
N VAL A 14 1.67 -1.62 -5.85
CA VAL A 14 1.18 -0.93 -7.07
C VAL A 14 -0.32 -1.08 -7.22
N ASP A 15 -0.85 -2.30 -7.07
CA ASP A 15 -2.29 -2.55 -7.16
C ASP A 15 -3.08 -1.77 -6.11
N VAL A 16 -2.61 -1.77 -4.85
CA VAL A 16 -3.25 -0.99 -3.77
C VAL A 16 -3.28 0.51 -4.11
N VAL A 17 -2.17 1.08 -4.57
CA VAL A 17 -2.13 2.52 -4.86
C VAL A 17 -2.96 2.88 -6.08
N VAL A 18 -2.89 2.11 -7.16
CA VAL A 18 -3.73 2.35 -8.35
C VAL A 18 -5.21 2.29 -7.98
N GLN A 19 -5.63 1.34 -7.13
CA GLN A 19 -7.00 1.30 -6.60
C GLN A 19 -7.36 2.54 -5.77
N ALA A 20 -6.44 3.07 -4.96
CA ALA A 20 -6.68 4.29 -4.19
C ALA A 20 -6.81 5.55 -5.06
N GLU A 21 -6.28 5.55 -6.28
CA GLU A 21 -6.36 6.68 -7.22
C GLU A 21 -7.63 6.69 -8.09
N HIS A 22 -8.42 5.60 -8.09
CA HIS A 22 -9.57 5.43 -8.98
C HIS A 22 -10.76 6.39 -8.73
N GLY A 23 -10.67 7.31 -7.79
CA GLY A 23 -11.65 8.38 -7.64
C GLY A 23 -11.32 9.40 -6.54
N PRO A 24 -12.15 10.44 -6.39
CA PRO A 24 -11.95 11.50 -5.40
C PRO A 24 -11.84 11.01 -3.94
N ASN A 25 -12.38 9.82 -3.67
CA ASN A 25 -12.30 9.10 -2.41
C ASN A 25 -11.89 7.63 -2.65
N GLY A 26 -10.97 7.38 -3.59
CA GLY A 26 -10.54 6.02 -3.88
C GLY A 26 -10.05 5.31 -2.62
N LEU A 27 -10.69 4.18 -2.32
CA LEU A 27 -10.32 3.33 -1.21
C LEU A 27 -9.73 2.05 -1.77
N ALA A 28 -8.66 1.58 -1.16
CA ALA A 28 -8.03 0.33 -1.49
C ALA A 28 -7.82 -0.48 -0.21
N TRP A 29 -7.95 -1.80 -0.36
CA TRP A 29 -7.71 -2.75 0.72
C TRP A 29 -6.77 -3.84 0.23
N LEU A 30 -5.81 -4.18 1.07
CA LEU A 30 -5.06 -5.42 1.02
C LEU A 30 -5.75 -6.44 1.93
N VAL A 31 -6.02 -7.63 1.41
CA VAL A 31 -6.44 -8.78 2.22
C VAL A 31 -5.37 -9.85 2.09
N THR A 32 -4.82 -10.26 3.23
CA THR A 32 -3.84 -11.34 3.31
C THR A 32 -4.00 -12.08 4.63
N TRP A 33 -3.51 -13.32 4.67
CA TRP A 33 -3.47 -14.18 5.85
C TRP A 33 -2.06 -14.26 6.46
N ASP A 34 -1.09 -13.54 5.88
CA ASP A 34 0.30 -13.51 6.33
C ASP A 34 0.68 -12.08 6.71
N GLU A 35 1.03 -11.88 7.98
CA GLU A 35 1.43 -10.57 8.51
C GLU A 35 2.71 -10.06 7.85
N ALA A 36 3.66 -10.95 7.51
CA ALA A 36 4.89 -10.56 6.83
C ALA A 36 4.61 -10.04 5.41
N VAL A 37 3.56 -10.54 4.74
CA VAL A 37 3.11 -10.00 3.45
C VAL A 37 2.53 -8.61 3.64
N ALA A 38 1.71 -8.38 4.67
CA ALA A 38 1.14 -7.06 4.96
C ALA A 38 2.24 -6.02 5.23
N GLU A 39 3.22 -6.36 6.08
CA GLU A 39 4.36 -5.48 6.41
C GLU A 39 5.23 -5.17 5.18
N ALA A 40 5.52 -6.18 4.36
CA ALA A 40 6.32 -5.98 3.14
C ALA A 40 5.62 -5.05 2.13
N VAL A 41 4.30 -5.18 1.98
CA VAL A 41 3.52 -4.30 1.09
C VAL A 41 3.44 -2.89 1.65
N GLU A 42 3.23 -2.72 2.96
CA GLU A 42 3.25 -1.40 3.60
C GLU A 42 4.60 -0.71 3.41
N ALA A 43 5.71 -1.45 3.54
CA ALA A 43 7.06 -0.92 3.34
C ALA A 43 7.28 -0.43 1.89
N GLU A 44 6.83 -1.16 0.88
CA GLU A 44 6.92 -0.69 -0.52
C GLU A 44 6.02 0.53 -0.76
N VAL A 45 4.80 0.56 -0.20
CA VAL A 45 3.91 1.72 -0.27
C VAL A 45 4.59 2.96 0.34
N ALA A 46 5.17 2.82 1.53
CA ALA A 46 5.88 3.90 2.19
C ALA A 46 7.11 4.35 1.40
N ARG A 47 7.93 3.42 0.93
CA ARG A 47 9.17 3.72 0.21
C ARG A 47 8.92 4.50 -1.08
N GLU A 48 7.96 4.05 -1.88
CA GLU A 48 7.74 4.60 -3.21
C GLU A 48 6.73 5.76 -3.19
N TRP A 49 5.64 5.70 -2.43
CA TRP A 49 4.57 6.71 -2.55
C TRP A 49 4.59 7.78 -1.48
N TRP A 50 5.20 7.54 -0.31
CA TRP A 50 5.31 8.58 0.73
C TRP A 50 5.91 9.91 0.24
N PRO A 51 7.01 9.92 -0.55
CA PRO A 51 7.60 11.17 -1.04
C PRO A 51 6.69 11.94 -2.02
N ARG A 52 5.63 11.30 -2.52
CA ARG A 52 4.75 11.79 -3.58
C ARG A 52 3.36 12.20 -3.05
N LEU A 53 3.05 11.88 -1.78
CA LEU A 53 1.77 12.22 -1.17
C LEU A 53 1.67 13.72 -0.83
N PRO A 54 0.51 14.37 -1.03
CA PRO A 54 0.28 15.74 -0.59
C PRO A 54 0.39 15.82 0.95
N ALA A 55 1.11 16.82 1.46
CA ALA A 55 1.20 17.08 2.89
C ALA A 55 -0.21 17.26 3.49
N GLY A 56 -0.54 16.46 4.51
CA GLY A 56 -1.80 16.56 5.26
C GLY A 56 -2.78 15.38 5.15
N ARG A 57 -2.48 14.32 4.39
CA ARG A 57 -3.35 13.13 4.26
C ARG A 57 -3.00 11.98 5.23
N THR A 58 -2.16 12.19 6.23
CA THR A 58 -1.40 11.09 6.85
C THR A 58 -1.32 11.14 8.37
N SER A 59 -1.82 10.10 9.03
CA SER A 59 -1.27 9.54 10.28
C SER A 59 -0.63 8.20 9.86
N ARG A 60 0.69 7.94 9.79
CA ARG A 60 1.98 8.46 10.30
C ARG A 60 3.08 7.89 9.35
N PRO A 61 4.28 8.50 9.16
CA PRO A 61 5.53 7.97 9.76
C PRO A 61 6.46 9.13 10.22
N PRO A 62 7.23 8.98 11.33
CA PRO A 62 8.44 8.15 11.30
C PRO A 62 8.72 7.31 12.56
N GLY A 63 9.48 6.22 12.37
CA GLY A 63 10.40 5.64 13.35
C GLY A 63 11.82 5.81 12.84
#